data_AF-A0A5C0SA94-F1
#
_entry.id   AF-A0A5C0SA94-F1
#
_cell.length_a   1.000
_cell.length_b   1.000
_cell.length_c   1.000
_cell.angle_alpha   90.00
_cell.angle_beta   90.00
_cell.angle_gamma   90.00
#
_symmetry.space_group_name_H-M   'P 1'
#
loop_
_entity.id
_entity.type
_entity.pdbx_description
1 polymer ?
#
loop_
_entity_poly.entity_id
_entity_poly.type
_entity_poly.pdbx_seq_one_letter_code
_entity_poly.pdbx_strand_id
1 'polypeptide(L)'
;MQKRNMGVLFGAFILLALVSGMVTFFIFFQPQREDEKVVEQLTDKVTKENIQEKPLMSIKEILDDADEVYLESSLGSNDIVEINDKDIDKIFSYLKSLDLKLVMESIETTQDTSQYSNYLYAVHIKNKKVKIKVNEKYVIIDDMQGKMQVFETDKEKLASFTKEIESVFMNQYNACELFENPQIIWIEAKDEEKQWILNESGIKNLLEKLYLLSPVDKNEVIGVPSSYPDYDIHIQKDNKVYKIHLINKEVLLLDSSDSYAYYRYDVKLWDYIHKKYSVKFNEKTSEFKRLLKATNILVDDMENIYDFEDDAYYNIEIARWIIQAEKKETKEVKDLGPLLYDIKFTVNGDIIEVKVFEDYIKYNGKNYYSKRIGETIKSGLGV
;
A
#
# COMPACT_ATOMS: atom_id res chain seq x y z
N MET A 1 -55.65 21.58 -16.68
CA MET A 1 -54.68 22.69 -16.59
C MET A 1 -53.26 22.28 -16.15
N GLN A 2 -52.87 20.99 -16.18
CA GLN A 2 -51.53 20.56 -15.71
C GLN A 2 -50.51 20.20 -16.81
N LYS A 3 -50.92 19.99 -18.07
CA LYS A 3 -49.98 19.63 -19.16
C LYS A 3 -49.29 20.82 -19.83
N ARG A 4 -49.72 22.06 -19.56
CA ARG A 4 -49.18 23.27 -20.21
C ARG A 4 -47.99 23.89 -19.47
N ASN A 5 -47.81 23.59 -18.18
CA ASN A 5 -46.71 24.11 -17.37
C ASN A 5 -45.45 23.22 -17.42
N MET A 6 -45.59 21.94 -17.76
CA MET A 6 -44.47 21.00 -17.87
C MET A 6 -43.58 21.29 -19.10
N GLY A 7 -44.18 21.73 -20.22
CA GLY A 7 -43.43 22.10 -21.42
C GLY A 7 -42.60 23.38 -21.24
N VAL A 8 -43.06 24.33 -20.42
CA VAL A 8 -42.32 25.56 -20.10
C VAL A 8 -41.12 25.26 -19.20
N LEU A 9 -41.29 24.38 -18.22
CA LEU A 9 -40.21 23.90 -17.35
C LEU A 9 -39.15 23.12 -18.14
N PHE A 10 -39.57 22.23 -19.06
CA PHE A 10 -38.64 21.47 -19.89
C PHE A 10 -37.88 22.38 -20.87
N GLY A 11 -38.55 23.38 -21.45
CA GLY A 11 -37.92 24.40 -22.29
C GLY A 11 -36.89 25.24 -21.54
N ALA A 12 -37.18 25.62 -20.28
CA ALA A 12 -36.24 26.36 -19.44
C ALA A 12 -35.00 25.53 -19.07
N PHE A 13 -35.16 24.22 -18.81
CA PHE A 13 -34.05 23.31 -18.54
C PHE A 13 -33.12 23.12 -19.74
N ILE A 14 -33.67 23.00 -20.95
CA ILE A 14 -32.86 22.90 -22.18
C ILE A 14 -32.09 24.20 -22.42
N LEU A 15 -32.72 25.37 -22.18
CA LEU A 15 -32.06 26.66 -22.31
C LEU A 15 -30.93 26.85 -21.30
N LEU A 16 -31.13 26.44 -20.05
CA LEU A 16 -30.08 26.44 -19.02
C LEU A 16 -28.94 25.47 -19.35
N ALA A 17 -29.25 24.28 -19.89
CA ALA A 17 -28.23 23.32 -20.31
C ALA A 17 -27.41 23.85 -21.50
N LEU A 18 -28.03 24.55 -22.45
CA LEU A 18 -27.33 25.18 -23.58
C LEU A 18 -26.45 26.36 -23.13
N VAL A 19 -26.93 27.20 -22.21
CA VAL A 19 -26.12 28.30 -21.65
C VAL A 19 -24.96 27.74 -20.82
N SER A 20 -25.21 26.70 -20.01
CA SER A 20 -24.15 26.01 -19.26
C SER A 20 -23.11 25.39 -20.21
N GLY A 21 -23.54 24.70 -21.26
CA GLY A 21 -22.63 24.11 -22.25
C GLY A 21 -21.82 25.17 -23.01
N MET A 22 -22.43 26.31 -23.31
CA MET A 22 -21.75 27.43 -23.98
C MET A 22 -20.73 28.11 -23.05
N VAL A 23 -21.04 28.29 -21.76
CA VAL A 23 -20.09 28.80 -20.75
C VAL A 23 -18.94 27.80 -20.54
N THR A 24 -19.22 26.50 -20.43
CA THR A 24 -18.17 25.48 -20.33
C THR A 24 -17.30 25.44 -21.58
N PHE A 25 -17.87 25.59 -22.77
CA PHE A 25 -17.12 25.67 -24.03
C PHE A 25 -16.25 26.94 -24.11
N PHE A 26 -16.75 28.10 -23.66
CA PHE A 26 -15.98 29.34 -23.62
C PHE A 26 -14.85 29.30 -22.58
N ILE A 27 -15.06 28.67 -21.41
CA ILE A 27 -14.04 28.54 -20.35
C ILE A 27 -12.95 27.52 -20.73
N PHE A 28 -13.32 26.38 -21.32
CA PHE A 28 -12.37 25.29 -21.58
C PHE A 28 -11.76 25.30 -22.99
N PHE A 29 -12.47 25.77 -24.02
CA PHE A 29 -12.04 25.60 -25.42
C PHE A 29 -11.73 26.89 -26.17
N GLN A 30 -12.13 28.08 -25.68
CA GLN A 30 -11.78 29.32 -26.35
C GLN A 30 -10.32 29.79 -26.12
N PRO A 31 -9.64 29.52 -24.98
CA PRO A 31 -8.22 29.87 -24.84
C PRO A 31 -7.34 29.09 -25.82
N GLN A 32 -7.72 27.85 -26.16
CA GLN A 32 -6.89 26.96 -26.98
C GLN A 32 -6.77 27.37 -28.46
N ARG A 33 -7.74 28.09 -29.03
CA ARG A 33 -7.75 28.37 -30.49
C ARG A 33 -7.02 29.65 -30.91
N GLU A 34 -6.81 30.61 -30.02
CA GLU A 34 -5.95 31.77 -30.31
C GLU A 34 -4.49 31.51 -29.90
N ASP A 35 -4.26 30.70 -28.85
CA ASP A 35 -2.91 30.35 -28.39
C ASP A 35 -2.18 29.37 -29.32
N GLU A 36 -2.87 28.43 -29.99
CA GLU A 36 -2.18 27.47 -30.89
C GLU A 36 -1.46 28.14 -32.08
N LYS A 37 -1.97 29.28 -32.59
CA LYS A 37 -1.29 30.03 -33.68
C LYS A 37 -0.19 30.96 -33.20
N VAL A 38 -0.18 31.32 -31.92
CA VAL A 38 0.86 32.19 -31.31
C VAL A 38 1.99 31.33 -30.72
N VAL A 39 1.67 30.14 -30.21
CA VAL A 39 2.63 29.17 -29.66
C VAL A 39 3.57 28.64 -30.74
N GLU A 40 3.08 28.36 -31.96
CA GLU A 40 3.93 27.89 -33.06
C GLU A 40 4.92 28.96 -33.59
N GLN A 41 4.64 30.26 -33.34
CA GLN A 41 5.57 31.36 -33.67
C GLN A 41 6.50 31.75 -32.51
N LEU A 42 6.22 31.30 -31.28
CA LEU A 42 7.04 31.58 -30.08
C LEU A 42 8.02 30.45 -29.76
N THR A 43 7.75 29.20 -30.13
CA THR A 43 8.70 28.08 -29.92
C THR A 43 10.01 28.23 -30.69
N ASP A 44 10.00 28.92 -31.84
CA ASP A 44 11.21 29.16 -32.64
C ASP A 44 12.07 30.35 -32.16
N LYS A 45 11.61 31.11 -31.15
CA LYS A 45 12.35 32.28 -30.62
C LYS A 45 12.74 32.22 -29.15
N VAL A 46 12.31 31.22 -28.38
CA VAL A 46 12.69 31.07 -26.96
C VAL A 46 13.86 30.09 -26.76
N THR A 47 14.55 29.71 -27.84
CA THR A 47 15.88 29.10 -27.69
C THR A 47 16.93 30.22 -27.64
N LYS A 48 17.37 30.54 -26.42
CA LYS A 48 18.37 31.56 -26.03
C LYS A 48 17.81 32.96 -25.81
N GLU A 49 17.33 33.25 -24.61
CA GLU A 49 17.57 34.56 -23.99
C GLU A 49 17.34 34.52 -22.47
N ASN A 50 18.44 34.77 -21.74
CA ASN A 50 18.55 35.24 -20.35
C ASN A 50 17.57 34.66 -19.31
N ILE A 51 17.99 33.58 -18.66
CA ILE A 51 17.64 33.27 -17.27
C ILE A 51 18.19 34.43 -16.42
N GLN A 52 17.34 35.43 -16.14
CA GLN A 52 17.62 36.44 -15.12
C GLN A 52 17.47 35.79 -13.74
N GLU A 53 18.56 35.84 -12.96
CA GLU A 53 18.64 35.47 -11.56
C GLU A 53 17.60 36.25 -10.72
N LYS A 54 16.42 35.67 -10.52
CA LYS A 54 15.59 35.91 -9.33
C LYS A 54 15.92 34.82 -8.31
N PRO A 55 15.84 35.11 -6.99
CA PRO A 55 16.47 34.27 -6.00
C PRO A 55 15.76 32.91 -5.94
N LEU A 56 16.49 31.87 -6.32
CA LEU A 56 16.32 30.52 -5.78
C LEU A 56 16.06 30.68 -4.28
N MET A 57 14.98 30.12 -3.74
CA MET A 57 14.86 30.02 -2.29
C MET A 57 16.02 29.12 -1.86
N SER A 58 17.05 29.71 -1.24
CA SER A 58 18.22 28.95 -0.88
C SER A 58 17.78 27.95 0.18
N ILE A 59 18.04 26.66 -0.02
CA ILE A 59 17.77 25.64 1.00
C ILE A 59 18.35 26.05 2.35
N LYS A 60 19.48 26.76 2.36
CA LYS A 60 20.03 27.32 3.60
C LYS A 60 19.06 28.30 4.29
N GLU A 61 18.43 29.21 3.55
CA GLU A 61 17.44 30.16 4.09
C GLU A 61 16.15 29.49 4.56
N ILE A 62 15.75 28.39 3.92
CA ILE A 62 14.60 27.58 4.34
C ILE A 62 14.88 26.93 5.70
N LEU A 63 16.09 26.37 5.84
CA LEU A 63 16.47 25.60 7.00
C LEU A 63 16.94 26.45 8.18
N ASP A 64 17.33 27.70 7.94
CA ASP A 64 17.70 28.64 9.00
C ASP A 64 16.44 29.13 9.73
N ASP A 65 16.47 29.08 11.06
CA ASP A 65 15.33 29.39 11.96
C ASP A 65 14.06 28.57 11.66
N ALA A 66 14.21 27.34 11.16
CA ALA A 66 13.10 26.41 11.01
C ALA A 66 12.73 25.80 12.38
N ASP A 67 11.45 25.87 12.71
CA ASP A 67 10.83 25.29 13.91
C ASP A 67 9.59 24.47 13.50
N GLU A 68 9.07 23.67 14.43
CA GLU A 68 7.88 22.82 14.20
C GLU A 68 8.01 21.97 12.92
N VAL A 69 8.96 21.04 12.95
CA VAL A 69 9.30 20.18 11.81
C VAL A 69 8.65 18.82 11.96
N TYR A 70 8.06 18.34 10.87
CA TYR A 70 7.39 17.04 10.85
C TYR A 70 7.82 16.18 9.66
N LEU A 71 7.78 14.85 9.84
CA LEU A 71 8.00 13.89 8.76
C LEU A 71 6.71 13.20 8.34
N GLU A 72 6.62 12.94 7.05
CA GLU A 72 5.60 12.12 6.43
C GLU A 72 6.28 11.05 5.56
N SER A 73 5.72 9.84 5.53
CA SER A 73 6.07 8.80 4.56
C SER A 73 4.92 8.59 3.59
N SER A 74 5.22 8.40 2.31
CA SER A 74 4.21 8.04 1.30
C SER A 74 3.83 6.56 1.32
N LEU A 75 4.67 5.71 1.92
CA LEU A 75 4.50 4.26 1.98
C LEU A 75 4.04 3.77 3.37
N GLY A 76 4.30 4.55 4.42
CA GLY A 76 4.03 4.22 5.82
C GLY A 76 2.64 4.65 6.32
N SER A 77 2.54 5.03 7.60
CA SER A 77 1.32 5.59 8.18
C SER A 77 0.97 6.92 7.54
N ASN A 78 -0.34 7.23 7.49
CA ASN A 78 -0.82 8.56 7.12
C ASN A 78 -0.50 9.61 8.19
N ASP A 79 -0.03 9.17 9.37
CA ASP A 79 0.38 10.06 10.44
C ASP A 79 1.66 10.83 10.08
N ILE A 80 1.64 12.10 10.44
CA ILE A 80 2.77 13.01 10.37
C ILE A 80 3.45 12.99 11.74
N VAL A 81 4.73 12.60 11.80
CA VAL A 81 5.48 12.49 13.06
C VAL A 81 6.26 13.77 13.34
N GLU A 82 6.12 14.32 14.54
CA GLU A 82 6.92 15.47 14.99
C GLU A 82 8.37 15.04 15.29
N ILE A 83 9.33 15.85 14.86
CA ILE A 83 10.75 15.57 15.03
C ILE A 83 11.30 16.40 16.18
N ASN A 84 12.15 15.81 17.02
CA ASN A 84 12.88 16.56 18.05
C ASN A 84 14.05 17.38 17.46
N ASP A 85 14.50 18.40 18.20
CA ASP A 85 15.57 19.32 17.77
C ASP A 85 16.86 18.62 17.32
N LYS A 86 17.26 17.53 17.99
CA LYS A 86 18.49 16.80 17.66
C LYS A 86 18.40 16.13 16.29
N ASP A 87 17.25 15.52 15.98
CA ASP A 87 17.02 14.86 14.70
C ASP A 87 16.77 15.90 13.58
N ILE A 88 16.18 17.04 13.90
CA ILE A 88 16.08 18.22 13.00
C ILE A 88 17.48 18.67 12.57
N ASP A 89 18.38 18.92 13.53
CA ASP A 89 19.76 19.33 13.26
C ASP A 89 20.48 18.36 12.33
N LYS A 90 20.23 17.05 12.53
CA LYS A 90 20.81 15.99 11.71
C LYS A 90 20.31 16.05 10.27
N ILE A 91 18.99 16.09 10.07
CA ILE A 91 18.36 16.17 8.74
C ILE A 91 18.82 17.44 8.02
N PHE A 92 18.81 18.58 8.70
CA PHE A 92 19.16 19.87 8.11
C PHE A 92 20.64 19.97 7.77
N SER A 93 21.52 19.46 8.62
CA SER A 93 22.95 19.38 8.32
C SER A 93 23.22 18.53 7.08
N TYR A 94 22.49 17.42 6.93
CA TYR A 94 22.60 16.57 5.75
C TYR A 94 22.13 17.31 4.49
N LEU A 95 20.93 17.92 4.51
CA LEU A 95 20.41 18.72 3.40
C LEU A 95 21.37 19.84 2.99
N LYS A 96 21.95 20.56 3.95
CA LYS A 96 22.94 21.64 3.72
C LYS A 96 24.24 21.12 3.08
N SER A 97 24.55 19.83 3.23
CA SER A 97 25.75 19.18 2.67
C SER A 97 25.56 18.63 1.26
N LEU A 98 24.32 18.52 0.78
CA LEU A 98 24.02 18.06 -0.57
C LEU A 98 24.44 19.13 -1.59
N ASP A 99 25.12 18.69 -2.64
CA ASP A 99 25.44 19.55 -3.78
C ASP A 99 24.26 19.47 -4.76
N LEU A 100 23.40 20.49 -4.71
CA LEU A 100 22.09 20.46 -5.35
C LEU A 100 22.10 21.28 -6.63
N LYS A 101 21.77 20.61 -7.74
CA LYS A 101 21.65 21.22 -9.06
C LYS A 101 20.17 21.39 -9.40
N LEU A 102 19.72 22.63 -9.58
CA LEU A 102 18.36 22.90 -10.03
C LEU A 102 18.15 22.28 -11.42
N VAL A 103 17.10 21.47 -11.57
CA VAL A 103 16.70 20.86 -12.84
C VAL A 103 15.35 21.36 -13.33
N MET A 104 14.51 21.87 -12.43
CA MET A 104 13.20 22.44 -12.77
C MET A 104 12.79 23.50 -11.75
N GLU A 105 12.17 24.57 -12.24
CA GLU A 105 11.44 25.53 -11.42
C GLU A 105 10.09 25.80 -12.07
N SER A 106 9.02 25.50 -11.35
CA SER A 106 7.66 25.88 -11.73
C SER A 106 7.26 27.14 -10.99
N ILE A 107 6.91 28.17 -11.74
CA ILE A 107 6.49 29.48 -11.21
C ILE A 107 4.95 29.55 -11.07
N GLU A 108 4.19 28.64 -11.70
CA GLU A 108 2.71 28.56 -11.65
C GLU A 108 2.19 27.10 -11.76
N THR A 109 0.98 26.83 -11.25
CA THR A 109 0.30 25.52 -11.21
C THR A 109 -0.06 24.90 -12.58
N THR A 110 0.42 25.46 -13.69
CA THR A 110 0.05 25.09 -15.06
C THR A 110 1.04 24.16 -15.76
N GLN A 111 2.22 23.94 -15.18
CA GLN A 111 3.19 22.95 -15.70
C GLN A 111 2.84 21.54 -15.22
N ASP A 112 2.84 20.57 -16.14
CA ASP A 112 2.69 19.15 -15.80
C ASP A 112 3.90 18.69 -14.98
N THR A 113 3.72 18.66 -13.66
CA THR A 113 4.70 18.25 -12.65
C THR A 113 4.46 16.81 -12.18
N SER A 114 3.58 16.06 -12.85
CA SER A 114 3.18 14.70 -12.44
C SER A 114 4.38 13.77 -12.25
N GLN A 115 5.41 13.86 -13.10
CA GLN A 115 6.63 13.06 -12.99
C GLN A 115 7.45 13.30 -11.71
N TYR A 116 7.23 14.44 -11.03
CA TYR A 116 7.89 14.80 -9.76
C TYR A 116 6.96 14.64 -8.55
N SER A 117 5.71 14.23 -8.75
CA SER A 117 4.74 14.10 -7.66
C SER A 117 5.05 12.94 -6.69
N ASN A 118 5.80 11.94 -7.14
CA ASN A 118 6.18 10.79 -6.33
C ASN A 118 7.33 11.13 -5.37
N TYR A 119 7.12 10.87 -4.08
CA TYR A 119 8.12 11.00 -3.02
C TYR A 119 8.07 9.79 -2.10
N LEU A 120 9.15 9.53 -1.37
CA LEU A 120 9.24 8.51 -0.32
C LEU A 120 8.99 9.13 1.05
N TYR A 121 9.63 10.28 1.29
CA TYR A 121 9.50 11.02 2.54
C TYR A 121 9.33 12.51 2.26
N ALA A 122 8.67 13.21 3.19
CA ALA A 122 8.58 14.66 3.16
C ALA A 122 8.81 15.28 4.53
N VAL A 123 9.60 16.35 4.53
CA VAL A 123 9.88 17.20 5.68
C VAL A 123 9.00 18.44 5.59
N HIS A 124 8.07 18.58 6.52
CA HIS A 124 7.21 19.75 6.64
C HIS A 124 7.85 20.75 7.59
N ILE A 125 8.06 21.98 7.15
CA ILE A 125 8.59 23.07 7.96
C ILE A 125 7.48 24.11 8.12
N LYS A 126 6.75 24.04 9.24
CA LYS A 126 5.46 24.70 9.39
C LYS A 126 5.57 26.22 9.41
N ASN A 127 6.54 26.79 10.13
CA ASN A 127 6.72 28.24 10.19
C ASN A 127 7.14 28.85 8.85
N LYS A 128 7.89 28.11 8.02
CA LYS A 128 8.27 28.52 6.66
C LYS A 128 7.20 28.23 5.61
N LYS A 129 6.20 27.39 5.93
CA LYS A 129 5.16 26.91 4.99
C LYS A 129 5.77 26.23 3.76
N VAL A 130 6.79 25.42 4.00
CA VAL A 130 7.55 24.68 2.97
C VAL A 130 7.48 23.18 3.25
N LYS A 131 7.38 22.39 2.18
CA LYS A 131 7.50 20.93 2.20
C LYS A 131 8.69 20.52 1.35
N ILE A 132 9.69 19.87 1.96
CA ILE A 132 10.84 19.29 1.27
C ILE A 132 10.58 17.80 1.07
N LYS A 133 10.26 17.38 -0.14
CA LYS A 133 10.04 15.99 -0.52
C LYS A 133 11.32 15.37 -1.07
N VAL A 134 11.51 14.08 -0.82
CA VAL A 134 12.64 13.32 -1.38
C VAL A 134 12.16 12.02 -2.02
N ASN A 135 12.77 11.66 -3.15
CA ASN A 135 12.68 10.33 -3.75
C ASN A 135 14.08 9.83 -4.12
N GLU A 136 14.16 8.73 -4.87
CA GLU A 136 15.44 8.12 -5.28
C GLU A 136 16.34 9.02 -6.15
N LYS A 137 15.78 10.07 -6.77
CA LYS A 137 16.45 10.89 -7.78
C LYS A 137 16.53 12.37 -7.41
N TYR A 138 15.53 12.87 -6.71
CA TYR A 138 15.31 14.30 -6.55
C TYR A 138 15.05 14.70 -5.11
N VAL A 139 15.48 15.93 -4.80
CA VAL A 139 14.96 16.74 -3.70
C VAL A 139 14.00 17.75 -4.31
N ILE A 140 12.77 17.82 -3.82
CA ILE A 140 11.71 18.67 -4.34
C ILE A 140 11.25 19.60 -3.23
N ILE A 141 11.23 20.90 -3.49
CA ILE A 141 10.78 21.92 -2.56
C ILE A 141 9.46 22.47 -3.08
N ASP A 142 8.40 22.25 -2.31
CA ASP A 142 7.10 22.84 -2.55
C ASP A 142 6.86 23.94 -1.51
N ASP A 143 6.60 25.16 -1.98
CA ASP A 143 6.03 26.19 -1.12
C ASP A 143 4.49 26.12 -1.14
N MET A 144 3.86 26.53 -0.04
CA MET A 144 2.38 26.58 0.04
C MET A 144 1.74 27.62 -0.90
N GLN A 145 2.54 28.37 -1.69
CA GLN A 145 2.07 29.28 -2.72
C GLN A 145 2.03 28.62 -4.11
N GLY A 146 2.41 27.34 -4.21
CA GLY A 146 2.34 26.54 -5.44
C GLY A 146 3.60 26.59 -6.29
N LYS A 147 4.70 27.16 -5.79
CA LYS A 147 6.00 27.07 -6.46
C LYS A 147 6.67 25.75 -6.11
N MET A 148 7.23 25.12 -7.14
CA MET A 148 7.96 23.87 -7.02
C MET A 148 9.37 24.05 -7.59
N GLN A 149 10.37 23.66 -6.82
CA GLN A 149 11.76 23.58 -7.27
C GLN A 149 12.26 22.15 -7.15
N VAL A 150 12.82 21.61 -8.23
CA VAL A 150 13.34 20.24 -8.28
C VAL A 150 14.85 20.29 -8.43
N PHE A 151 15.54 19.54 -7.58
CA PHE A 151 16.98 19.47 -7.54
C PHE A 151 17.45 18.03 -7.71
N GLU A 152 18.50 17.85 -8.50
CA GLU A 152 19.28 16.62 -8.59
C GLU A 152 20.56 16.75 -7.75
N THR A 153 21.02 15.65 -7.17
CA THR A 153 22.30 15.57 -6.46
C THR A 153 22.95 14.21 -6.71
N ASP A 154 24.11 13.98 -6.11
CA ASP A 154 24.76 12.68 -6.13
C ASP A 154 23.84 11.58 -5.57
N LYS A 155 23.69 10.49 -6.34
CA LYS A 155 22.75 9.40 -6.02
C LYS A 155 23.10 8.70 -4.71
N GLU A 156 24.39 8.51 -4.41
CA GLU A 156 24.81 7.83 -3.18
C GLU A 156 24.56 8.71 -1.95
N LYS A 157 24.81 10.03 -2.08
CA LYS A 157 24.47 11.00 -1.04
C LYS A 157 22.96 11.09 -0.80
N LEU A 158 22.16 11.12 -1.87
CA LEU A 158 20.70 11.15 -1.74
C LEU A 158 20.16 9.86 -1.11
N ALA A 159 20.63 8.69 -1.55
CA ALA A 159 20.26 7.41 -0.95
C ALA A 159 20.62 7.35 0.56
N SER A 160 21.79 7.88 0.92
CA SER A 160 22.21 7.98 2.32
C SER A 160 21.33 8.92 3.13
N PHE A 161 20.93 10.06 2.54
CA PHE A 161 20.00 11.00 3.16
C PHE A 161 18.60 10.39 3.35
N THR A 162 18.08 9.70 2.33
CA THR A 162 16.77 9.01 2.41
C THR A 162 16.77 7.96 3.52
N LYS A 163 17.85 7.18 3.68
CA LYS A 163 18.00 6.23 4.80
C LYS A 163 18.04 6.91 6.17
N GLU A 164 18.61 8.11 6.23
CA GLU A 164 18.64 8.88 7.46
C GLU A 164 17.24 9.38 7.85
N ILE A 165 16.48 9.92 6.88
CA ILE A 165 15.08 10.32 7.12
C ILE A 165 14.24 9.10 7.52
N GLU A 166 14.39 7.97 6.84
CA GLU A 166 13.71 6.71 7.19
C GLU A 166 13.99 6.30 8.64
N SER A 167 15.26 6.31 9.05
CA SER A 167 15.65 5.98 10.42
C SER A 167 14.98 6.90 11.45
N VAL A 168 15.00 8.22 11.22
CA VAL A 168 14.34 9.19 12.10
C VAL A 168 12.82 8.95 12.14
N PHE A 169 12.18 8.82 10.98
CA PHE A 169 10.75 8.55 10.86
C PHE A 169 10.36 7.29 11.63
N MET A 170 11.05 6.18 11.39
CA MET A 170 10.75 4.90 12.02
C MET A 170 11.02 4.92 13.52
N ASN A 171 12.05 5.63 14.00
CA ASN A 171 12.27 5.77 15.44
C ASN A 171 11.11 6.50 16.13
N GLN A 172 10.58 7.57 15.53
CA GLN A 172 9.42 8.27 16.07
C GLN A 172 8.16 7.43 15.96
N TYR A 173 7.94 6.77 14.82
CA TYR A 173 6.76 5.92 14.60
C TYR A 173 6.70 4.71 15.55
N ASN A 174 7.83 4.07 15.82
CA ASN A 174 7.90 2.99 16.82
C ASN A 174 7.67 3.49 18.26
N ALA A 175 7.91 4.78 18.52
CA ALA A 175 7.62 5.42 19.80
C ALA A 175 6.18 5.94 19.91
N CYS A 176 5.37 5.85 18.83
CA CYS A 176 3.98 6.30 18.85
C CYS A 176 3.13 5.47 19.81
N GLU A 177 2.05 6.09 20.29
CA GLU A 177 1.13 5.51 21.27
C GLU A 177 0.43 4.21 20.80
N LEU A 178 0.51 3.87 19.51
CA LEU A 178 -0.17 2.70 18.92
C LEU A 178 0.10 1.41 19.71
N PHE A 179 1.32 1.26 20.22
CA PHE A 179 1.77 0.08 20.97
C PHE A 179 1.79 0.30 22.49
N GLU A 180 1.39 1.48 22.96
CA GLU A 180 1.42 1.83 24.38
C GLU A 180 0.15 1.42 25.12
N ASN A 181 0.33 0.82 26.30
CA ASN A 181 -0.72 0.47 27.26
C ASN A 181 -1.93 -0.28 26.65
N PRO A 182 -1.74 -1.37 25.89
CA PRO A 182 -2.86 -2.13 25.33
C PRO A 182 -3.67 -2.80 26.45
N GLN A 183 -4.99 -2.84 26.29
CA GLN A 183 -5.90 -3.48 27.23
C GLN A 183 -5.82 -5.00 27.13
N ILE A 184 -5.80 -5.51 25.89
CA ILE A 184 -5.73 -6.94 25.58
C ILE A 184 -4.85 -7.12 24.35
N ILE A 185 -3.99 -8.12 24.38
CA ILE A 185 -3.36 -8.65 23.17
C ILE A 185 -3.69 -10.13 23.06
N TRP A 186 -4.07 -10.56 21.86
CA TRP A 186 -4.12 -11.98 21.53
C TRP A 186 -3.39 -12.28 20.24
N ILE A 187 -2.88 -13.50 20.16
CA ILE A 187 -2.23 -14.05 18.97
C ILE A 187 -3.13 -15.13 18.42
N GLU A 188 -3.27 -15.17 17.10
CA GLU A 188 -4.06 -16.14 16.37
C GLU A 188 -3.18 -16.84 15.33
N ALA A 189 -3.18 -18.17 15.34
CA ALA A 189 -2.67 -19.00 14.26
C ALA A 189 -3.85 -19.44 13.40
N LYS A 190 -4.14 -18.69 12.33
CA LYS A 190 -5.37 -18.83 11.53
C LYS A 190 -5.50 -20.19 10.89
N ASP A 191 -4.42 -20.72 10.32
CA ASP A 191 -4.41 -22.05 9.67
C ASP A 191 -4.78 -23.20 10.64
N GLU A 192 -4.62 -22.98 11.94
CA GLU A 192 -4.87 -23.96 13.00
C GLU A 192 -6.02 -23.57 13.93
N GLU A 193 -6.75 -22.49 13.64
CA GLU A 193 -7.86 -21.95 14.44
C GLU A 193 -7.52 -21.86 15.95
N LYS A 194 -6.27 -21.48 16.25
CA LYS A 194 -5.76 -21.45 17.63
C LYS A 194 -5.47 -20.04 18.07
N GLN A 195 -5.93 -19.69 19.26
CA GLN A 195 -5.77 -18.37 19.86
C GLN A 195 -5.09 -18.45 21.22
N TRP A 196 -4.27 -17.44 21.52
CA TRP A 196 -3.67 -17.23 22.85
C TRP A 196 -3.89 -15.79 23.29
N ILE A 197 -4.56 -15.61 24.43
CA ILE A 197 -4.68 -14.29 25.08
C ILE A 197 -3.46 -14.11 25.98
N LEU A 198 -2.76 -12.99 25.83
CA LEU A 198 -1.54 -12.70 26.58
C LEU A 198 -1.87 -12.13 27.96
N ASN A 199 -1.10 -12.58 28.95
CA ASN A 199 -1.04 -11.92 30.26
C ASN A 199 -0.10 -10.70 30.20
N GLU A 200 -0.08 -9.88 31.25
CA GLU A 200 0.73 -8.66 31.34
C GLU A 200 2.22 -8.89 31.00
N SER A 201 2.82 -9.95 31.54
CA SER A 201 4.21 -10.31 31.24
C SER A 201 4.42 -10.70 29.77
N GLY A 202 3.46 -11.42 29.19
CA GLY A 202 3.44 -11.80 27.78
C GLY A 202 3.28 -10.60 26.84
N ILE A 203 2.43 -9.64 27.22
CA ILE A 203 2.23 -8.36 26.52
C ILE A 203 3.55 -7.60 26.49
N LYS A 204 4.16 -7.34 27.65
CA LYS A 204 5.43 -6.60 27.73
C LYS A 204 6.52 -7.23 26.85
N ASN A 205 6.68 -8.55 26.98
CA ASN A 205 7.72 -9.30 26.25
C ASN A 205 7.49 -9.34 24.73
N LEU A 206 6.23 -9.27 24.28
CA LEU A 206 5.88 -9.16 22.87
C LEU A 206 6.19 -7.75 22.34
N LEU A 207 5.72 -6.71 23.03
CA LEU A 207 5.90 -5.32 22.62
C LEU A 207 7.39 -4.95 22.53
N GLU A 208 8.23 -5.45 23.44
CA GLU A 208 9.68 -5.28 23.38
C GLU A 208 10.34 -5.86 22.11
N LYS A 209 9.65 -6.72 21.35
CA LYS A 209 10.15 -7.33 20.10
C LYS A 209 9.48 -6.76 18.86
N LEU A 210 8.37 -6.05 19.02
CA LEU A 210 7.70 -5.41 17.92
C LEU A 210 8.47 -4.14 17.57
N TYR A 211 9.28 -4.24 16.52
CA TYR A 211 10.10 -3.13 16.05
C TYR A 211 10.09 -3.09 14.52
N LEU A 212 9.53 -2.02 13.97
CA LEU A 212 9.42 -1.78 12.54
C LEU A 212 10.70 -1.10 12.02
N LEU A 213 11.23 -1.58 10.91
CA LEU A 213 12.51 -1.15 10.34
C LEU A 213 12.34 -0.14 9.21
N SER A 214 11.39 -0.39 8.29
CA SER A 214 11.13 0.48 7.14
C SER A 214 9.75 0.19 6.56
N PRO A 215 9.04 1.18 6.00
CA PRO A 215 7.86 0.91 5.18
C PRO A 215 8.26 0.21 3.86
N VAL A 216 7.31 -0.48 3.22
CA VAL A 216 7.54 -1.26 2.00
C VAL A 216 6.47 -0.91 0.96
N ASP A 217 6.89 -0.74 -0.30
CA ASP A 217 5.95 -0.55 -1.40
C ASP A 217 5.11 -1.81 -1.60
N LYS A 218 3.80 -1.64 -1.75
CA LYS A 218 2.87 -2.76 -1.96
C LYS A 218 3.30 -3.65 -3.13
N ASN A 219 3.85 -3.09 -4.19
CA ASN A 219 4.30 -3.83 -5.37
C ASN A 219 5.47 -4.77 -5.09
N GLU A 220 6.28 -4.50 -4.06
CA GLU A 220 7.35 -5.41 -3.60
C GLU A 220 6.79 -6.62 -2.82
N VAL A 221 5.56 -6.52 -2.33
CA VAL A 221 4.91 -7.56 -1.52
C VAL A 221 3.89 -8.38 -2.34
N ILE A 222 3.52 -7.91 -3.54
CA ILE A 222 2.71 -8.70 -4.47
C ILE A 222 3.47 -10.00 -4.77
N GLY A 223 2.82 -11.13 -4.48
CA GLY A 223 3.42 -12.43 -4.69
C GLY A 223 4.34 -12.92 -3.54
N VAL A 224 4.34 -12.28 -2.37
CA VAL A 224 5.09 -12.77 -1.19
C VAL A 224 4.15 -13.56 -0.27
N PRO A 225 4.29 -14.91 -0.17
CA PRO A 225 3.32 -15.72 0.56
C PRO A 225 3.41 -15.49 2.05
N SER A 226 2.26 -15.57 2.73
CA SER A 226 2.28 -15.70 4.17
C SER A 226 2.87 -17.07 4.55
N SER A 227 3.88 -17.08 5.40
CA SER A 227 4.51 -18.30 5.88
C SER A 227 3.51 -19.09 6.72
N TYR A 228 3.64 -20.42 6.72
CA TYR A 228 2.87 -21.26 7.62
C TYR A 228 3.54 -21.34 8.99
N PRO A 229 2.78 -21.29 10.10
CA PRO A 229 1.37 -20.91 10.20
C PRO A 229 1.12 -19.42 9.93
N ASP A 230 -0.03 -19.10 9.34
CA ASP A 230 -0.53 -17.73 9.20
C ASP A 230 -0.83 -17.14 10.59
N TYR A 231 -0.02 -16.17 11.03
CA TYR A 231 -0.15 -15.53 12.33
C TYR A 231 -0.67 -14.09 12.25
N ASP A 232 -1.69 -13.81 13.06
CA ASP A 232 -2.13 -12.46 13.39
C ASP A 232 -1.85 -12.15 14.86
N ILE A 233 -1.38 -10.93 15.13
CA ILE A 233 -1.33 -10.33 16.47
C ILE A 233 -2.39 -9.24 16.50
N HIS A 234 -3.31 -9.35 17.44
CA HIS A 234 -4.38 -8.38 17.62
C HIS A 234 -4.14 -7.59 18.90
N ILE A 235 -4.17 -6.27 18.80
CA ILE A 235 -3.91 -5.34 19.90
C ILE A 235 -5.17 -4.51 20.12
N GLN A 236 -5.86 -4.73 21.24
CA GLN A 236 -7.01 -3.93 21.62
C GLN A 236 -6.57 -2.78 22.51
N LYS A 237 -6.87 -1.56 22.07
CA LYS A 237 -6.70 -0.32 22.82
C LYS A 237 -7.99 0.47 22.74
N ASP A 238 -8.53 0.84 23.89
CA ASP A 238 -9.84 1.47 24.01
C ASP A 238 -10.93 0.69 23.24
N ASN A 239 -11.63 1.35 22.31
CA ASN A 239 -12.67 0.76 21.48
C ASN A 239 -12.17 0.32 20.09
N LYS A 240 -10.84 0.23 19.89
CA LYS A 240 -10.23 -0.14 18.61
C LYS A 240 -9.43 -1.43 18.75
N VAL A 241 -9.44 -2.23 17.70
CA VAL A 241 -8.59 -3.41 17.55
C VAL A 241 -7.68 -3.17 16.35
N TYR A 242 -6.39 -3.18 16.60
CA TYR A 242 -5.35 -3.13 15.59
C TYR A 242 -4.89 -4.54 15.29
N LYS A 243 -4.51 -4.81 14.04
CA LYS A 243 -4.04 -6.12 13.60
C LYS A 243 -2.65 -5.98 12.98
N ILE A 244 -1.75 -6.85 13.39
CA ILE A 244 -0.45 -7.06 12.78
C ILE A 244 -0.46 -8.46 12.19
N HIS A 245 -0.45 -8.56 10.87
CA HIS A 245 -0.36 -9.83 10.16
C HIS A 245 1.09 -10.12 9.81
N LEU A 246 1.62 -11.22 10.34
CA LEU A 246 3.00 -11.65 10.09
C LEU A 246 3.06 -12.43 8.79
N ILE A 247 3.39 -11.75 7.69
CA ILE A 247 3.48 -12.38 6.37
C ILE A 247 4.63 -13.38 6.39
N ASN A 248 5.84 -12.97 6.69
CA ASN A 248 6.96 -13.90 6.82
C ASN A 248 7.99 -13.35 7.82
N LYS A 249 9.18 -13.95 7.88
CA LYS A 249 10.26 -13.54 8.79
C LYS A 249 10.79 -12.11 8.57
N GLU A 250 10.39 -11.43 7.49
CA GLU A 250 10.94 -10.13 7.05
C GLU A 250 9.87 -9.04 6.97
N VAL A 251 8.66 -9.37 6.50
CA VAL A 251 7.58 -8.41 6.23
C VAL A 251 6.34 -8.70 7.08
N LEU A 252 5.72 -7.65 7.60
CA LEU A 252 4.41 -7.68 8.22
C LEU A 252 3.48 -6.63 7.59
N LEU A 253 2.18 -6.83 7.74
CA LEU A 253 1.15 -5.85 7.43
C LEU A 253 0.60 -5.30 8.75
N LEU A 254 0.59 -3.99 8.90
CA LEU A 254 -0.06 -3.30 10.00
C LEU A 254 -1.39 -2.72 9.51
N ASP A 255 -2.48 -3.19 10.10
CA ASP A 255 -3.84 -2.73 9.89
C ASP A 255 -4.31 -2.01 11.17
N SER A 256 -4.37 -0.69 11.08
CA SER A 256 -4.67 0.22 12.17
C SER A 256 -5.59 1.35 11.70
N SER A 257 -6.06 2.20 12.62
CA SER A 257 -6.99 3.27 12.24
C SER A 257 -6.37 4.36 11.36
N ASP A 258 -5.05 4.49 11.42
CA ASP A 258 -4.21 5.50 10.77
C ASP A 258 -3.36 4.91 9.63
N SER A 259 -3.11 3.60 9.65
CA SER A 259 -2.24 2.93 8.68
C SER A 259 -2.80 1.60 8.20
N TYR A 260 -2.78 1.39 6.88
CA TYR A 260 -2.84 0.08 6.23
C TYR A 260 -1.60 -0.05 5.34
N ALA A 261 -0.49 -0.49 5.93
CA ALA A 261 0.82 -0.46 5.27
C ALA A 261 1.69 -1.66 5.62
N TYR A 262 2.60 -1.99 4.70
CA TYR A 262 3.58 -3.06 4.86
C TYR A 262 4.87 -2.50 5.45
N TYR A 263 5.49 -3.26 6.35
CA TYR A 263 6.74 -2.89 6.98
C TYR A 263 7.71 -4.07 7.02
N ARG A 264 9.00 -3.78 6.82
CA ARG A 264 10.07 -4.66 7.30
C ARG A 264 10.15 -4.55 8.81
N TYR A 265 10.48 -5.63 9.50
CA TYR A 265 10.53 -5.66 10.97
C TYR A 265 11.68 -6.51 11.51
N ASP A 266 12.01 -6.35 12.79
CA ASP A 266 13.04 -7.16 13.45
C ASP A 266 12.58 -8.62 13.60
N VAL A 267 13.35 -9.55 13.02
CA VAL A 267 13.12 -11.01 13.04
C VAL A 267 12.93 -11.59 14.44
N LYS A 268 13.39 -10.90 15.50
CA LYS A 268 13.13 -11.32 16.89
C LYS A 268 11.65 -11.53 17.20
N LEU A 269 10.76 -10.76 16.58
CA LEU A 269 9.32 -10.96 16.75
C LEU A 269 8.88 -12.30 16.15
N TRP A 270 9.31 -12.59 14.92
CA TRP A 270 9.04 -13.85 14.24
C TRP A 270 9.50 -15.05 15.06
N ASP A 271 10.77 -15.03 15.48
CA ASP A 271 11.39 -16.11 16.25
C ASP A 271 10.66 -16.34 17.58
N TYR A 272 10.25 -15.26 18.26
CA TYR A 272 9.49 -15.36 19.49
C TYR A 272 8.11 -15.98 19.27
N ILE A 273 7.39 -15.55 18.24
CA ILE A 273 6.05 -16.05 17.92
C ILE A 273 6.13 -17.53 17.55
N HIS A 274 6.97 -17.88 16.57
CA HIS A 274 7.12 -19.25 16.09
C HIS A 274 7.58 -20.21 17.18
N LYS A 275 8.46 -19.77 18.09
CA LYS A 275 8.95 -20.60 19.18
C LYS A 275 7.94 -20.77 20.31
N LYS A 276 7.29 -19.68 20.75
CA LYS A 276 6.44 -19.69 21.94
C LYS A 276 5.01 -20.15 21.65
N TYR A 277 4.49 -19.82 20.48
CA TYR A 277 3.12 -20.12 20.07
C TYR A 277 3.07 -21.15 18.93
N SER A 278 4.11 -21.99 18.84
CA SER A 278 4.19 -23.05 17.83
C SER A 278 2.92 -23.90 17.81
N VAL A 279 2.40 -24.13 16.62
CA VAL A 279 1.33 -25.10 16.36
C VAL A 279 1.86 -26.28 15.58
N LYS A 280 1.26 -27.44 15.84
CA LYS A 280 1.51 -28.64 15.07
C LYS A 280 0.44 -28.74 14.01
N PHE A 281 0.87 -28.94 12.78
CA PHE A 281 -0.02 -29.22 11.67
C PHE A 281 -0.93 -30.41 12.00
N ASN A 282 -2.25 -30.17 11.97
CA ASN A 282 -3.25 -31.17 12.31
C ASN A 282 -4.22 -31.42 11.15
N GLU A 283 -3.94 -32.45 10.33
CA GLU A 283 -4.78 -32.87 9.19
C GLU A 283 -6.22 -33.27 9.59
N LYS A 284 -6.47 -33.58 10.86
CA LYS A 284 -7.78 -34.08 11.29
C LYS A 284 -8.86 -33.01 11.36
N THR A 285 -8.51 -31.72 11.33
CA THR A 285 -9.50 -30.64 11.43
C THR A 285 -10.23 -30.40 10.10
N SER A 286 -9.59 -30.71 8.96
CA SER A 286 -10.21 -30.59 7.64
C SER A 286 -9.46 -31.47 6.64
N GLU A 287 -10.17 -32.23 5.80
CA GLU A 287 -9.54 -33.06 4.77
C GLU A 287 -8.80 -32.22 3.72
N PHE A 288 -9.22 -30.96 3.50
CA PHE A 288 -8.53 -30.01 2.63
C PHE A 288 -7.21 -29.53 3.22
N LYS A 289 -6.97 -29.69 4.53
CA LYS A 289 -5.80 -29.13 5.20
C LYS A 289 -4.48 -29.69 4.66
N ARG A 290 -4.49 -30.93 4.16
CA ARG A 290 -3.35 -31.55 3.48
C ARG A 290 -2.84 -30.73 2.29
N LEU A 291 -3.69 -29.90 1.67
CA LEU A 291 -3.32 -29.03 0.55
C LEU A 291 -2.25 -27.98 0.93
N LEU A 292 -2.17 -27.56 2.20
CA LEU A 292 -1.13 -26.63 2.68
C LEU A 292 0.30 -27.20 2.62
N LYS A 293 0.44 -28.50 2.35
CA LYS A 293 1.75 -29.17 2.16
C LYS A 293 2.15 -29.28 0.69
N ALA A 294 1.44 -28.58 -0.20
CA ALA A 294 1.77 -28.62 -1.62
C ALA A 294 3.11 -27.94 -1.89
N THR A 295 3.93 -28.60 -2.71
CA THR A 295 5.22 -28.08 -3.22
C THR A 295 5.06 -27.48 -4.62
N ASN A 296 4.01 -27.86 -5.36
CA ASN A 296 3.63 -27.25 -6.63
C ASN A 296 2.10 -27.21 -6.73
N ILE A 297 1.56 -26.11 -7.26
CA ILE A 297 0.19 -26.00 -7.73
C ILE A 297 0.14 -25.70 -9.24
N LEU A 298 -0.57 -26.55 -9.98
CA LEU A 298 -1.00 -26.25 -11.35
C LEU A 298 -2.45 -25.77 -11.34
N VAL A 299 -2.73 -24.63 -11.98
CA VAL A 299 -4.09 -24.10 -12.15
C VAL A 299 -4.42 -24.05 -13.64
N ASP A 300 -5.44 -24.78 -14.07
CA ASP A 300 -6.02 -24.68 -15.42
C ASP A 300 -7.36 -23.93 -15.33
N ASP A 301 -7.43 -22.72 -15.90
CA ASP A 301 -8.65 -21.87 -15.92
C ASP A 301 -9.54 -22.11 -17.16
N MET A 302 -9.27 -23.19 -17.91
CA MET A 302 -9.87 -23.58 -19.18
C MET A 302 -9.41 -22.77 -20.40
N GLU A 303 -8.74 -21.63 -20.21
CA GLU A 303 -8.15 -20.82 -21.28
C GLU A 303 -6.61 -20.89 -21.24
N ASN A 304 -6.03 -20.97 -20.04
CA ASN A 304 -4.61 -20.93 -19.73
C ASN A 304 -4.27 -21.93 -18.62
N ILE A 305 -3.00 -22.35 -18.60
CA ILE A 305 -2.43 -23.17 -17.53
C ILE A 305 -1.32 -22.36 -16.85
N TYR A 306 -1.45 -22.20 -15.54
CA TYR A 306 -0.47 -21.55 -14.68
C TYR A 306 0.23 -22.61 -13.83
N ASP A 307 1.56 -22.59 -13.84
CA ASP A 307 2.42 -23.50 -13.07
C ASP A 307 3.11 -22.71 -11.96
N PHE A 308 2.79 -23.04 -10.71
CA PHE A 308 3.34 -22.39 -9.53
C PHE A 308 4.28 -23.39 -8.81
N GLU A 309 5.56 -23.39 -9.20
CA GLU A 309 6.60 -24.19 -8.55
C GLU A 309 7.03 -23.58 -7.19
N ASP A 310 7.83 -24.34 -6.43
CA ASP A 310 8.29 -24.03 -5.07
C ASP A 310 8.70 -22.54 -4.89
N ASP A 311 8.38 -21.98 -3.71
CA ASP A 311 8.57 -20.57 -3.29
C ASP A 311 7.62 -19.52 -3.91
N ALA A 312 6.64 -19.90 -4.74
CA ALA A 312 5.61 -18.98 -5.23
C ALA A 312 4.49 -18.70 -4.20
N TYR A 313 4.06 -17.42 -4.11
CA TYR A 313 2.87 -16.95 -3.37
C TYR A 313 1.69 -17.93 -3.34
N TYR A 314 1.40 -18.43 -4.54
CA TYR A 314 0.17 -19.11 -4.86
C TYR A 314 0.09 -20.51 -4.26
N ASN A 315 1.22 -21.13 -3.95
CA ASN A 315 1.29 -22.52 -3.48
C ASN A 315 0.60 -22.74 -2.14
N ILE A 316 0.65 -21.74 -1.27
CA ILE A 316 0.00 -21.81 0.03
C ILE A 316 -1.31 -21.02 0.08
N GLU A 317 -1.40 -19.89 -0.63
CA GLU A 317 -2.58 -19.03 -0.59
C GLU A 317 -3.79 -19.64 -1.29
N ILE A 318 -3.62 -20.32 -2.43
CA ILE A 318 -4.74 -21.03 -3.08
C ILE A 318 -5.30 -22.11 -2.15
N ALA A 319 -4.42 -22.87 -1.50
CA ALA A 319 -4.83 -23.86 -0.51
C ALA A 319 -5.59 -23.19 0.65
N ARG A 320 -5.10 -22.06 1.18
CA ARG A 320 -5.77 -21.29 2.24
C ARG A 320 -7.15 -20.82 1.83
N TRP A 321 -7.33 -20.25 0.63
CA TRP A 321 -8.64 -19.80 0.16
C TRP A 321 -9.65 -20.95 0.09
N ILE A 322 -9.23 -22.12 -0.40
CA ILE A 322 -10.07 -23.32 -0.44
C ILE A 322 -10.41 -23.79 0.98
N ILE A 323 -9.45 -23.78 1.90
CA ILE A 323 -9.63 -24.25 3.28
C ILE A 323 -10.52 -23.31 4.09
N GLN A 324 -10.37 -21.98 3.94
CA GLN A 324 -11.11 -20.96 4.68
C GLN A 324 -12.53 -20.74 4.14
N ALA A 325 -12.79 -21.08 2.87
CA ALA A 325 -14.12 -20.97 2.31
C ALA A 325 -15.15 -21.80 3.10
N GLU A 326 -16.27 -21.15 3.46
CA GLU A 326 -17.40 -21.81 4.12
C GLU A 326 -17.97 -22.86 3.18
N LYS A 327 -17.85 -24.13 3.55
CA LYS A 327 -18.22 -25.24 2.69
C LYS A 327 -18.92 -26.36 3.43
N LYS A 328 -19.85 -27.02 2.73
CA LYS A 328 -20.62 -28.16 3.25
C LYS A 328 -20.64 -29.29 2.24
N GLU A 329 -20.32 -30.50 2.69
CA GLU A 329 -20.40 -31.70 1.85
C GLU A 329 -21.85 -31.93 1.38
N THR A 330 -22.04 -32.18 0.09
CA THR A 330 -23.35 -32.44 -0.53
C THR A 330 -23.34 -33.77 -1.30
N LYS A 331 -24.42 -34.55 -1.14
CA LYS A 331 -24.56 -35.85 -1.80
C LYS A 331 -25.10 -35.75 -3.23
N GLU A 332 -25.89 -34.71 -3.51
CA GLU A 332 -26.51 -34.47 -4.81
C GLU A 332 -26.19 -33.05 -5.26
N VAL A 333 -25.67 -32.92 -6.48
CA VAL A 333 -25.56 -31.65 -7.18
C VAL A 333 -26.34 -31.79 -8.49
N LYS A 334 -27.45 -31.05 -8.61
CA LYS A 334 -28.34 -31.13 -9.78
C LYS A 334 -27.77 -30.40 -10.99
N ASP A 335 -27.00 -29.35 -10.75
CA ASP A 335 -26.30 -28.57 -11.77
C ASP A 335 -25.04 -27.98 -11.13
N LEU A 336 -23.87 -28.37 -11.64
CA LEU A 336 -22.58 -27.87 -11.18
C LEU A 336 -22.21 -26.54 -11.86
N GLY A 337 -22.90 -26.18 -12.96
CA GLY A 337 -22.43 -25.12 -13.85
C GLY A 337 -21.14 -25.51 -14.60
N PRO A 338 -20.53 -24.57 -15.33
CA PRO A 338 -19.25 -24.79 -16.00
C PRO A 338 -18.11 -24.95 -14.98
N LEU A 339 -17.16 -25.83 -15.32
CA LEU A 339 -15.88 -25.90 -14.60
C LEU A 339 -15.14 -24.58 -14.84
N LEU A 340 -14.69 -23.95 -13.74
CA LEU A 340 -13.93 -22.70 -13.81
C LEU A 340 -12.44 -22.95 -13.63
N TYR A 341 -12.07 -23.84 -12.70
CA TYR A 341 -10.67 -24.17 -12.43
C TYR A 341 -10.48 -25.67 -12.18
N ASP A 342 -9.47 -26.27 -12.81
CA ASP A 342 -8.90 -27.56 -12.43
C ASP A 342 -7.54 -27.34 -11.75
N ILE A 343 -7.48 -27.55 -10.44
CA ILE A 343 -6.31 -27.22 -9.61
C ILE A 343 -5.65 -28.51 -9.12
N LYS A 344 -4.37 -28.70 -9.43
CA LYS A 344 -3.59 -29.89 -9.06
C LYS A 344 -2.50 -29.52 -8.07
N PHE A 345 -2.58 -30.10 -6.88
CA PHE A 345 -1.63 -29.90 -5.80
C PHE A 345 -0.68 -31.09 -5.73
N THR A 346 0.63 -30.86 -5.82
CA THR A 346 1.64 -31.90 -5.59
C THR A 346 1.99 -31.94 -4.10
N VAL A 347 1.53 -32.96 -3.38
CA VAL A 347 1.77 -33.13 -1.94
C VAL A 347 2.54 -34.42 -1.67
N ASN A 348 3.79 -34.31 -1.22
CA ASN A 348 4.69 -35.44 -1.00
C ASN A 348 4.84 -36.35 -2.25
N GLY A 349 4.78 -35.78 -3.45
CA GLY A 349 4.85 -36.51 -4.72
C GLY A 349 3.51 -37.07 -5.22
N ASP A 350 2.44 -37.02 -4.43
CA ASP A 350 1.09 -37.36 -4.87
C ASP A 350 0.42 -36.14 -5.51
N ILE A 351 -0.33 -36.34 -6.61
CA ILE A 351 -1.16 -35.30 -7.21
C ILE A 351 -2.57 -35.38 -6.62
N ILE A 352 -3.01 -34.28 -5.99
CA ILE A 352 -4.37 -34.11 -5.47
C ILE A 352 -5.10 -33.10 -6.35
N GLU A 353 -6.21 -33.53 -6.95
CA GLU A 353 -7.01 -32.72 -7.87
C GLU A 353 -8.19 -32.07 -7.13
N VAL A 354 -8.39 -30.77 -7.37
CA VAL A 354 -9.51 -29.97 -6.85
C VAL A 354 -10.18 -29.25 -8.02
N LYS A 355 -11.45 -29.55 -8.26
CA LYS A 355 -12.24 -28.91 -9.32
C LYS A 355 -13.15 -27.85 -8.72
N VAL A 356 -13.04 -26.63 -9.22
CA VAL A 356 -13.79 -25.48 -8.74
C VAL A 356 -14.77 -25.02 -9.81
N PHE A 357 -16.04 -24.95 -9.41
CA PHE A 357 -17.16 -24.38 -10.16
C PHE A 357 -17.58 -23.07 -9.49
N GLU A 358 -18.60 -22.38 -10.02
CA GLU A 358 -19.08 -21.11 -9.46
C GLU A 358 -19.36 -21.19 -7.94
N ASP A 359 -20.12 -22.20 -7.53
CA ASP A 359 -20.59 -22.40 -6.15
C ASP A 359 -20.19 -23.77 -5.55
N TYR A 360 -19.36 -24.55 -6.23
CA TYR A 360 -19.04 -25.92 -5.83
C TYR A 360 -17.57 -26.26 -5.94
N ILE A 361 -17.12 -27.14 -5.05
CA ILE A 361 -15.79 -27.75 -5.07
C ILE A 361 -15.98 -29.26 -5.16
N LYS A 362 -15.24 -29.92 -6.06
CA LYS A 362 -15.11 -31.38 -6.07
C LYS A 362 -13.71 -31.77 -5.62
N TYR A 363 -13.64 -32.58 -4.57
CA TYR A 363 -12.40 -32.96 -3.90
C TYR A 363 -12.49 -34.42 -3.43
N ASN A 364 -11.49 -35.24 -3.76
CA ASN A 364 -11.45 -36.68 -3.39
C ASN A 364 -12.76 -37.44 -3.65
N GLY A 365 -13.41 -37.17 -4.79
CA GLY A 365 -14.67 -37.83 -5.18
C GLY A 365 -15.92 -37.33 -4.45
N LYS A 366 -15.80 -36.36 -3.55
CA LYS A 366 -16.90 -35.70 -2.84
C LYS A 366 -17.21 -34.33 -3.43
N ASN A 367 -18.44 -33.86 -3.25
CA ASN A 367 -18.86 -32.52 -3.64
C ASN A 367 -19.09 -31.66 -2.39
N TYR A 368 -18.71 -30.39 -2.49
CA TYR A 368 -18.90 -29.39 -1.46
C TYR A 368 -19.58 -28.17 -2.06
N TYR A 369 -20.66 -27.71 -1.44
CA TYR A 369 -21.24 -26.40 -1.75
C TYR A 369 -20.45 -25.33 -1.00
N SER A 370 -20.00 -24.30 -1.70
CA SER A 370 -19.32 -23.12 -1.18
C SER A 370 -19.69 -21.93 -2.05
N LYS A 371 -20.54 -21.04 -1.51
CA LYS A 371 -21.09 -19.92 -2.26
C LYS A 371 -19.98 -19.02 -2.84
N ARG A 372 -20.01 -18.75 -4.14
CA ARG A 372 -19.07 -17.91 -4.91
C ARG A 372 -17.60 -18.30 -4.73
N ILE A 373 -17.32 -19.60 -4.61
CA ILE A 373 -15.95 -20.09 -4.54
C ILE A 373 -15.17 -19.80 -5.82
N GLY A 374 -15.81 -19.88 -6.99
CA GLY A 374 -15.19 -19.54 -8.27
C GLY A 374 -14.62 -18.12 -8.27
N GLU A 375 -15.42 -17.15 -7.81
CA GLU A 375 -14.95 -15.78 -7.66
C GLU A 375 -13.87 -15.62 -6.59
N THR A 376 -13.95 -16.36 -5.47
CA THR A 376 -12.95 -16.30 -4.40
C THR A 376 -11.57 -16.72 -4.93
N ILE A 377 -11.51 -17.81 -5.70
CA ILE A 377 -10.27 -18.26 -6.34
C ILE A 377 -9.82 -17.27 -7.42
N LYS A 378 -10.74 -16.76 -8.24
CA LYS A 378 -10.43 -15.75 -9.26
C LYS A 378 -9.79 -14.49 -8.66
N SER A 379 -10.38 -13.96 -7.59
CA SER A 379 -9.88 -12.79 -6.89
C SER A 379 -8.50 -13.04 -6.32
N GLY A 380 -8.23 -14.25 -5.83
CA GLY A 380 -6.92 -14.62 -5.34
C GLY A 380 -5.86 -14.77 -6.44
N LEU A 381 -6.23 -15.30 -7.61
CA LEU A 381 -5.33 -15.41 -8.77
C LEU A 381 -5.03 -14.07 -9.46
N GLY A 382 -5.87 -13.05 -9.24
CA GLY A 382 -5.76 -11.74 -9.87
C GLY A 382 -5.02 -10.67 -9.06
N VAL A 383 -4.28 -11.06 -8.00
CA VAL A 383 -3.52 -10.15 -7.12
C VAL A 383 -2.08 -9.98 -7.58
#